data_AF-A0A8S1LZQ9-F1
#
_entry.id   AF-A0A8S1LZQ9-F1
#
_cell.length_a   1.000
_cell.length_b   1.000
_cell.length_c   1.000
_cell.angle_alpha   90.00
_cell.angle_beta   90.00
_cell.angle_gamma   90.00
#
_symmetry.space_group_name_H-M   'P 1'
#
loop_
_entity.id
_entity.type
_entity.pdbx_description
1 polymer ?
#
loop_
_entity_poly.entity_id
_entity_poly.type
_entity_poly.pdbx_seq_one_letter_code
_entity_poly.pdbx_strand_id
1 'polypeptide(L)'
;MSFKLYGPSTNPRLSQIHLVADLLEIPIELVEVAYNQCDSKEHLARNPFAKVPVIETTDGFIYESNAICRYLARSKQESGLYGATPFQQSQVDQWIDWTVNELDPNFMTTFTQIWGHIPVNEDSFKTSRNIINEKLKQLEAHFKNSPYLVGDKLTIADITLIVRIAPFFTLLIDEKTRKSYPSLMKWFTAVTELPQFKKNFGRVRLCKVAFPLPKQEEQKPKEQKPKEEKPKEEKPKEQKPKEQKQKEQKPKEAEKPKEAQKQKDQEDDEPAPEKKKNPLDLLPPSPFNIDDYKRAFFAEKDISKNIQQLFTSVDTQGWSLWIITYNKSQNEGKQIILTNNLMKGFINQRLDQNFRKYSFAIHGVYGDEPNLEIRGAWIWRGIEVPQEWKDHVAYDYHVFRRIDINNEQDKKDFTEYWVNQEEDVSKVGGLTARSLIYFR
;
A
#
# COMPACT_ATOMS: atom_id res chain seq x y z
N MET A 1 -11.80 -21.88 15.10
CA MET A 1 -11.60 -20.64 15.88
C MET A 1 -11.21 -19.55 14.89
N SER A 2 -11.84 -18.37 14.96
CA SER A 2 -11.51 -17.26 14.05
C SER A 2 -10.57 -16.32 14.79
N PHE A 3 -9.32 -16.22 14.35
CA PHE A 3 -8.39 -15.22 14.87
C PHE A 3 -8.70 -13.86 14.25
N LYS A 4 -8.51 -12.77 15.00
CA LYS A 4 -8.56 -11.40 14.46
C LYS A 4 -7.16 -10.81 14.39
N LEU A 5 -6.77 -10.32 13.22
CA LEU A 5 -5.49 -9.66 12.99
C LEU A 5 -5.72 -8.17 12.80
N TYR A 6 -5.10 -7.36 13.64
CA TYR A 6 -5.25 -5.91 13.67
C TYR A 6 -4.08 -5.22 12.98
N GLY A 7 -4.39 -4.34 12.03
CA GLY A 7 -3.41 -3.49 11.34
C GLY A 7 -3.86 -3.10 9.94
N PRO A 8 -3.06 -2.28 9.22
CA PRO A 8 -3.45 -1.84 7.90
C PRO A 8 -3.15 -2.92 6.85
N SER A 9 -4.11 -3.19 5.98
CA SER A 9 -4.03 -4.17 4.88
C SER A 9 -2.81 -4.03 3.97
N THR A 10 -2.22 -2.83 3.91
CA THR A 10 -1.03 -2.52 3.11
C THR A 10 0.30 -2.88 3.79
N ASN A 11 0.29 -3.28 5.06
CA ASN A 11 1.50 -3.57 5.81
C ASN A 11 2.06 -4.96 5.45
N PRO A 12 3.31 -5.05 4.95
CA PRO A 12 3.90 -6.32 4.53
C PRO A 12 4.07 -7.34 5.66
N ARG A 13 4.12 -6.89 6.93
CA ARG A 13 4.17 -7.78 8.10
C ARG A 13 2.83 -8.49 8.34
N LEU A 14 1.70 -7.86 7.97
CA LEU A 14 0.39 -8.52 8.00
C LEU A 14 0.30 -9.56 6.87
N SER A 15 0.76 -9.22 5.66
CA SER A 15 0.85 -10.17 4.54
C SER A 15 1.70 -11.40 4.89
N GLN A 16 2.78 -11.24 5.66
CA GLN A 16 3.58 -12.36 6.18
C GLN A 16 2.74 -13.29 7.07
N ILE A 17 1.95 -12.72 7.99
CA ILE A 17 1.10 -13.50 8.90
C ILE A 17 0.00 -14.23 8.13
N HIS A 18 -0.66 -13.55 7.18
CA HIS A 18 -1.67 -14.18 6.33
C HIS A 18 -1.09 -15.29 5.45
N LEU A 19 0.14 -15.13 4.94
CA LEU A 19 0.84 -16.21 4.24
C LEU A 19 1.03 -17.45 5.13
N VAL A 20 1.50 -17.26 6.38
CA VAL A 20 1.64 -18.38 7.33
C VAL A 20 0.28 -19.01 7.62
N ALA A 21 -0.76 -18.20 7.85
CA ALA A 21 -2.10 -18.68 8.12
C ALA A 21 -2.69 -19.47 6.94
N ASP A 22 -2.50 -18.99 5.71
CA ASP A 22 -2.95 -19.65 4.49
C ASP A 22 -2.24 -20.99 4.26
N LEU A 23 -0.94 -21.10 4.59
CA LEU A 23 -0.21 -22.37 4.53
C LEU A 23 -0.66 -23.37 5.60
N LEU A 24 -1.24 -22.87 6.69
CA LEU A 24 -1.79 -23.67 7.78
C LEU A 24 -3.30 -23.91 7.67
N GLU A 25 -3.94 -23.36 6.65
CA GLU A 25 -5.39 -23.36 6.46
C GLU A 25 -6.15 -22.79 7.69
N ILE A 26 -5.57 -21.78 8.34
CA ILE A 26 -6.16 -21.08 9.48
C ILE A 26 -6.89 -19.83 9.00
N PRO A 27 -8.21 -19.71 9.23
CA PRO A 27 -8.94 -18.49 8.91
C PRO A 27 -8.56 -17.36 9.88
N ILE A 28 -8.22 -16.20 9.30
CA ILE A 28 -7.93 -14.96 10.04
C ILE A 28 -8.80 -13.85 9.47
N GLU A 29 -9.56 -13.20 10.35
CA GLU A 29 -10.30 -11.97 10.05
C GLU A 29 -9.35 -10.78 10.17
N LEU A 30 -9.23 -9.96 9.12
CA LEU A 30 -8.50 -8.71 9.17
C LEU A 30 -9.38 -7.61 9.76
N VAL A 31 -8.92 -6.96 10.82
CA VAL A 31 -9.52 -5.75 11.38
C VAL A 31 -8.61 -4.56 11.06
N GLU A 32 -9.06 -3.69 10.18
CA GLU A 32 -8.27 -2.55 9.71
C GLU A 32 -8.00 -1.59 10.87
N VAL A 33 -6.72 -1.33 11.13
CA VAL A 33 -6.26 -0.28 12.05
C VAL A 33 -5.25 0.58 11.30
N ALA A 34 -5.62 1.81 10.99
CA ALA A 34 -4.74 2.74 10.30
C ALA A 34 -3.59 3.19 11.20
N TYR A 35 -2.45 3.57 10.61
CA TYR A 35 -1.26 3.96 11.38
C TYR A 35 -1.50 5.12 12.36
N ASN A 36 -2.43 6.03 12.05
CA ASN A 36 -2.82 7.15 12.90
C ASN A 36 -3.85 6.77 13.99
N GLN A 37 -4.22 5.50 14.11
CA GLN A 37 -5.13 4.99 15.14
C GLN A 37 -4.39 4.11 16.17
N CYS A 38 -3.10 3.86 15.97
CA CYS A 38 -2.29 2.98 16.82
C CYS A 38 -2.14 3.50 18.27
N ASP A 39 -2.31 4.79 18.51
CA ASP A 39 -2.26 5.44 19.83
C ASP A 39 -3.65 5.59 20.49
N SER A 40 -4.70 5.10 19.84
CA SER A 40 -6.05 5.09 20.42
C SER A 40 -6.08 4.23 21.69
N LYS A 41 -6.94 4.60 22.66
CA LYS A 41 -7.14 3.83 23.90
C LYS A 41 -7.49 2.36 23.61
N GLU A 42 -8.28 2.13 22.57
CA GLU A 42 -8.68 0.78 22.14
C GLU A 42 -7.49 -0.04 21.65
N HIS A 43 -6.62 0.53 20.80
CA HIS A 43 -5.45 -0.20 20.30
C HIS A 43 -4.37 -0.37 21.36
N LEU A 44 -4.18 0.61 22.23
CA LEU A 44 -3.26 0.51 23.37
C LEU A 44 -3.63 -0.62 24.34
N ALA A 45 -4.92 -0.94 24.46
CA ALA A 45 -5.38 -2.10 25.24
C ALA A 45 -4.98 -3.45 24.60
N ARG A 46 -4.75 -3.48 23.28
CA ARG A 46 -4.28 -4.67 22.54
C ARG A 46 -2.76 -4.76 22.50
N ASN A 47 -2.10 -3.61 22.31
CA ASN A 47 -0.65 -3.49 22.27
C ASN A 47 -0.19 -2.16 22.91
N PRO A 48 0.47 -2.20 24.08
CA PRO A 48 0.86 -1.00 24.81
C PRO A 48 1.94 -0.17 24.10
N PHE A 49 2.56 -0.70 23.04
CA PHE A 49 3.62 -0.02 22.29
C PHE A 49 3.09 0.76 21.07
N ALA A 50 1.77 0.87 20.90
CA ALA A 50 1.14 1.56 19.77
C ALA A 50 1.66 1.06 18.41
N LYS A 51 1.81 -0.27 18.26
CA LYS A 51 2.29 -0.91 17.04
C LYS A 51 1.30 -1.93 16.50
N VAL A 52 1.44 -2.18 15.21
CA VAL A 52 0.77 -3.25 14.46
C VAL A 52 1.85 -4.12 13.80
N PRO A 53 1.62 -5.43 13.58
CA PRO A 53 0.40 -6.19 13.83
C PRO A 53 0.14 -6.57 15.29
N VAL A 54 -1.12 -6.90 15.59
CA VAL A 54 -1.56 -7.61 16.81
C VAL A 54 -2.56 -8.70 16.40
N ILE A 55 -2.45 -9.90 16.95
CA ILE A 55 -3.47 -10.96 16.78
C ILE A 55 -4.22 -11.17 18.10
N GLU A 56 -5.55 -11.29 18.01
CA GLU A 56 -6.41 -11.73 19.11
C GLU A 56 -6.63 -13.22 19.03
N THR A 57 -6.34 -13.91 20.13
CA THR A 57 -6.53 -15.35 20.34
C THR A 57 -7.53 -15.57 21.47
N THR A 58 -7.88 -16.82 21.74
CA THR A 58 -8.72 -17.18 22.89
C THR A 58 -8.06 -16.88 24.24
N ASP A 59 -6.73 -16.80 24.27
CA ASP A 59 -5.94 -16.61 25.50
C ASP A 59 -5.54 -15.14 25.71
N GLY A 60 -5.77 -14.28 24.71
CA GLY A 60 -5.45 -12.86 24.75
C GLY A 60 -4.79 -12.34 23.48
N PHE A 61 -4.04 -11.24 23.60
CA PHE A 61 -3.38 -10.60 22.47
C PHE A 61 -1.90 -10.99 22.36
N ILE A 62 -1.43 -11.21 21.13
CA ILE A 62 -0.01 -11.39 20.80
C ILE A 62 0.38 -10.30 19.79
N TYR A 63 1.45 -9.57 20.07
CA TYR A 63 2.04 -8.58 19.18
C TYR A 63 3.46 -9.01 18.75
N GLU A 64 4.04 -8.30 17.77
CA GLU A 64 5.23 -8.67 16.98
C GLU A 64 4.96 -9.74 15.91
N SER A 65 5.22 -9.40 14.64
CA SER A 65 4.83 -10.26 13.51
C SER A 65 5.46 -11.64 13.54
N ASN A 66 6.73 -11.74 13.95
CA ASN A 66 7.42 -13.03 14.03
C ASN A 66 6.92 -13.86 15.22
N ALA A 67 6.51 -13.23 16.34
CA ALA A 67 5.90 -13.95 17.46
C ALA A 67 4.52 -14.52 17.07
N ILE A 68 3.73 -13.74 16.33
CA ILE A 68 2.45 -14.20 15.77
C ILE A 68 2.66 -15.39 14.82
N CYS A 69 3.64 -15.31 13.91
CA CYS A 69 3.96 -16.42 13.00
C CYS A 69 4.37 -17.69 13.77
N ARG A 70 5.18 -17.55 14.83
CA ARG A 70 5.56 -18.66 15.72
C ARG A 70 4.35 -19.26 16.41
N TYR A 71 3.44 -18.44 16.94
CA TYR A 71 2.21 -18.91 17.59
C TYR A 71 1.35 -19.73 16.63
N LEU A 72 1.09 -19.21 15.42
CA LEU A 72 0.30 -19.92 14.41
C LEU A 72 0.95 -21.25 14.02
N ALA A 73 2.25 -21.26 13.73
CA ALA A 73 2.96 -22.48 13.35
C ALA A 73 3.00 -23.53 14.48
N ARG A 74 3.19 -23.11 15.73
CA ARG A 74 3.14 -24.00 16.91
C ARG A 74 1.74 -24.54 17.18
N SER A 75 0.68 -23.78 16.87
CA SER A 75 -0.71 -24.23 17.02
C SER A 75 -1.08 -25.39 16.06
N LYS A 76 -0.26 -25.60 15.03
CA LYS A 76 -0.37 -26.63 14.00
C LYS A 76 0.97 -27.36 13.82
N GLN A 77 1.52 -27.87 14.93
CA GLN A 77 2.84 -28.48 14.99
C GLN A 77 3.03 -29.61 13.96
N GLU A 78 1.96 -30.34 13.64
CA GLU A 78 1.92 -31.41 12.63
C GLU A 78 2.21 -30.93 11.20
N SER A 79 2.04 -29.64 10.91
CA SER A 79 2.39 -29.04 9.61
C SER A 79 3.90 -29.07 9.34
N GLY A 80 4.72 -29.13 10.39
CA GLY A 80 6.17 -29.04 10.28
C GLY A 80 6.70 -27.63 9.98
N LEU A 81 5.85 -26.61 9.84
CA LEU A 81 6.28 -25.23 9.53
C LEU A 81 7.16 -24.59 10.62
N TYR A 82 7.14 -25.13 11.84
CA TYR A 82 8.01 -24.71 12.93
C TYR A 82 9.16 -25.69 13.22
N GLY A 83 9.37 -26.71 12.38
CA GLY A 83 10.30 -27.82 12.65
C GLY A 83 9.68 -28.90 13.54
N ALA A 84 10.11 -30.15 13.37
CA ALA A 84 9.50 -31.31 14.02
C ALA A 84 10.14 -31.67 15.37
N THR A 85 11.39 -31.26 15.59
CA THR A 85 12.14 -31.54 16.82
C THR A 85 12.57 -30.25 17.51
N PRO A 86 12.87 -30.26 18.83
CA PRO A 86 13.41 -29.07 19.52
C PRO A 86 14.66 -28.50 18.84
N PHE A 87 15.50 -29.36 18.25
CA PHE A 87 16.65 -28.95 17.46
C PHE A 87 16.24 -28.16 16.21
N GLN A 88 15.30 -28.69 15.41
CA GLN A 88 14.81 -27.98 14.22
C GLN A 88 14.06 -26.69 14.57
N GLN A 89 13.26 -26.69 15.64
CA GLN A 89 12.59 -25.48 16.14
C GLN A 89 13.61 -24.40 16.51
N SER A 90 14.71 -24.79 17.17
CA SER A 90 15.80 -23.86 17.50
C SER A 90 16.52 -23.34 16.24
N GLN A 91 16.70 -24.17 15.21
CA GLN A 91 17.23 -23.72 13.92
C GLN A 91 16.29 -22.76 13.20
N VAL A 92 14.96 -22.97 13.30
CA VAL A 92 13.97 -22.04 12.76
C VAL A 92 14.09 -20.69 13.46
N ASP A 93 14.18 -20.67 14.79
CA ASP A 93 14.39 -19.44 15.55
C ASP A 93 15.71 -18.76 15.20
N GLN A 94 16.80 -19.52 15.09
CA GLN A 94 18.11 -19.02 14.67
C GLN A 94 18.03 -18.24 13.34
N TRP A 95 17.33 -18.78 12.33
CA TRP A 95 17.23 -18.13 11.02
C TRP A 95 16.27 -16.93 11.02
N ILE A 96 15.20 -16.97 11.81
CA ILE A 96 14.33 -15.79 12.01
C ILE A 96 15.14 -14.66 12.65
N ASP A 97 15.90 -14.95 13.70
CA ASP A 97 16.67 -13.96 14.44
C ASP A 97 17.86 -13.45 13.60
N TRP A 98 18.52 -14.34 12.84
CA TRP A 98 19.53 -13.94 11.85
C TRP A 98 18.94 -13.00 10.81
N THR A 99 17.74 -13.29 10.28
CA THR A 99 17.07 -12.41 9.31
C THR A 99 16.81 -11.03 9.90
N VAL A 100 16.26 -10.98 11.11
CA VAL A 100 15.97 -9.70 11.80
C VAL A 100 17.24 -8.92 12.09
N ASN A 101 18.29 -9.56 12.59
CA ASN A 101 19.50 -8.87 13.01
C ASN A 101 20.40 -8.45 11.84
N GLU A 102 20.47 -9.28 10.79
CA GLU A 102 21.43 -9.09 9.70
C GLU A 102 20.83 -8.38 8.47
N LEU A 103 19.51 -8.50 8.25
CA LEU A 103 18.85 -7.96 7.05
C LEU A 103 17.97 -6.75 7.36
N ASP A 104 17.15 -6.77 8.43
CA ASP A 104 16.17 -5.69 8.67
C ASP A 104 16.82 -4.29 8.81
N PRO A 105 17.97 -4.08 9.51
CA PRO A 105 18.59 -2.75 9.60
C PRO A 105 19.00 -2.19 8.23
N ASN A 106 19.54 -3.05 7.37
CA ASN A 106 19.97 -2.69 6.03
C ASN A 106 18.78 -2.46 5.10
N PHE A 107 17.73 -3.28 5.23
CA PHE A 107 16.44 -3.07 4.55
C PHE A 107 15.83 -1.72 4.91
N MET A 108 15.74 -1.40 6.21
CA MET A 108 15.18 -0.14 6.66
C MET A 108 16.00 1.03 6.12
N THR A 109 17.33 0.94 6.15
CA THR A 109 18.20 1.99 5.61
C THR A 109 17.99 2.21 4.12
N THR A 110 17.89 1.15 3.31
CA THR A 110 17.74 1.30 1.85
C THR A 110 16.32 1.68 1.44
N PHE A 111 15.29 0.96 1.91
CA PHE A 111 13.94 1.11 1.40
C PHE A 111 13.22 2.35 1.91
N THR A 112 13.51 2.84 3.12
CA THR A 112 12.95 4.12 3.58
C THR A 112 13.47 5.30 2.74
N GLN A 113 14.71 5.21 2.23
CA GLN A 113 15.26 6.18 1.28
C GLN A 113 14.64 6.05 -0.11
N ILE A 114 14.46 4.82 -0.62
CA ILE A 114 13.80 4.57 -1.93
C ILE A 114 12.35 5.06 -1.91
N TRP A 115 11.63 4.84 -0.81
CA TRP A 115 10.24 5.27 -0.65
C TRP A 115 10.08 6.75 -0.27
N GLY A 116 11.19 7.49 -0.10
CA GLY A 116 11.17 8.91 0.23
C GLY A 116 10.67 9.23 1.64
N HIS A 117 10.67 8.26 2.56
CA HIS A 117 10.34 8.50 3.97
C HIS A 117 11.44 9.27 4.69
N ILE A 118 12.69 9.12 4.25
CA ILE A 118 13.84 9.90 4.72
C ILE A 118 14.68 10.39 3.53
N PRO A 119 15.46 11.48 3.70
CA PRO A 119 16.37 11.95 2.66
C PRO A 119 17.41 10.90 2.27
N VAL A 120 17.85 10.92 1.02
CA VAL A 120 18.91 10.02 0.55
C VAL A 120 20.26 10.45 1.11
N ASN A 121 20.96 9.48 1.71
CA ASN A 121 22.36 9.53 2.09
C ASN A 121 23.11 8.42 1.34
N GLU A 122 23.87 8.80 0.32
CA GLU A 122 24.51 7.85 -0.59
C GLU A 122 25.46 6.87 0.12
N ASP A 123 26.22 7.33 1.11
CA ASP A 123 27.21 6.50 1.79
C ASP A 123 26.53 5.40 2.60
N SER A 124 25.50 5.76 3.38
CA SER A 124 24.70 4.81 4.16
C SER A 124 23.99 3.80 3.27
N PHE A 125 23.49 4.25 2.11
CA PHE A 125 22.81 3.39 1.14
C PHE A 125 23.78 2.41 0.49
N LYS A 126 24.92 2.89 0.00
CA LYS A 126 25.98 2.06 -0.61
C LYS A 126 26.49 1.03 0.41
N THR A 127 26.71 1.45 1.65
CA THR A 127 27.15 0.58 2.74
C THR A 127 26.14 -0.53 3.00
N SER A 128 24.87 -0.17 3.19
CA SER A 128 23.79 -1.15 3.44
C SER A 128 23.62 -2.11 2.26
N ARG A 129 23.71 -1.61 1.03
CA ARG A 129 23.65 -2.43 -0.19
C ARG A 129 24.81 -3.42 -0.27
N ASN A 130 26.02 -3.01 0.09
CA ASN A 130 27.18 -3.89 0.11
C ASN A 130 27.02 -4.98 1.18
N ILE A 131 26.55 -4.63 2.37
CA ILE A 131 26.27 -5.61 3.44
C ILE A 131 25.24 -6.64 2.95
N ILE A 132 24.15 -6.19 2.32
CA ILE A 132 23.14 -7.09 1.74
C ILE A 132 23.76 -8.04 0.71
N ASN A 133 24.59 -7.54 -0.21
CA ASN A 133 25.27 -8.40 -1.20
C ASN A 133 26.14 -9.47 -0.54
N GLU A 134 26.83 -9.17 0.57
CA GLU A 134 27.58 -10.16 1.34
C GLU A 134 26.66 -11.19 2.01
N LYS A 135 25.53 -10.76 2.59
CA LYS A 135 24.54 -11.69 3.16
C LYS A 135 23.91 -12.59 2.09
N LEU A 136 23.65 -12.08 0.89
CA LEU A 136 23.18 -12.90 -0.24
C LEU A 136 24.21 -13.95 -0.66
N LYS A 137 25.52 -13.65 -0.59
CA LYS A 137 26.57 -14.67 -0.82
C LYS A 137 26.56 -15.77 0.24
N GLN A 138 26.33 -15.41 1.51
CA GLN A 138 26.21 -16.39 2.60
C GLN A 138 24.99 -17.30 2.38
N LEU A 139 23.85 -16.72 2.00
CA LEU A 139 22.64 -17.47 1.66
C LEU A 139 22.85 -18.37 0.44
N GLU A 140 23.52 -17.90 -0.62
CA GLU A 140 23.88 -18.73 -1.76
C GLU A 140 24.74 -19.93 -1.33
N ALA A 141 25.71 -19.74 -0.43
CA ALA A 141 26.51 -20.83 0.09
C ALA A 141 25.69 -21.85 0.90
N HIS A 142 24.69 -21.40 1.66
CA HIS A 142 23.74 -22.27 2.36
C HIS A 142 22.89 -23.08 1.38
N PHE A 143 22.23 -22.40 0.43
CA PHE A 143 21.29 -23.04 -0.49
C PHE A 143 21.94 -23.96 -1.53
N LYS A 144 23.27 -23.94 -1.67
CA LYS A 144 24.00 -24.97 -2.43
C LYS A 144 23.83 -26.36 -1.84
N ASN A 145 23.70 -26.46 -0.51
CA ASN A 145 23.71 -27.72 0.22
C ASN A 145 22.35 -28.08 0.81
N SER A 146 21.37 -27.17 0.76
CA SER A 146 20.05 -27.40 1.36
C SER A 146 18.96 -26.69 0.55
N PRO A 147 17.81 -27.33 0.33
CA PRO A 147 16.71 -26.73 -0.44
C PRO A 147 15.95 -25.65 0.34
N TYR A 148 16.03 -25.65 1.67
CA TYR A 148 15.39 -24.69 2.58
C TYR A 148 16.37 -24.29 3.70
N LEU A 149 15.98 -23.33 4.54
CA LEU A 149 16.81 -22.89 5.67
C LEU A 149 16.98 -23.97 6.75
N VAL A 150 15.94 -24.77 6.99
CA VAL A 150 15.93 -25.81 8.02
C VAL A 150 15.43 -27.13 7.43
N GLY A 151 16.28 -28.16 7.45
CA GLY A 151 15.93 -29.48 6.92
C GLY A 151 15.66 -29.46 5.41
N ASP A 152 14.67 -30.24 5.00
CA ASP A 152 14.30 -30.48 3.60
C ASP A 152 12.92 -29.90 3.23
N LYS A 153 12.28 -29.13 4.13
CA LYS A 153 10.93 -28.58 3.96
C LYS A 153 10.88 -27.09 4.28
N LEU A 154 9.88 -26.42 3.71
CA LEU A 154 9.56 -25.03 4.00
C LEU A 154 9.22 -24.87 5.49
N THR A 155 9.76 -23.82 6.12
CA THR A 155 9.42 -23.40 7.48
C THR A 155 9.11 -21.91 7.54
N ILE A 156 8.64 -21.42 8.70
CA ILE A 156 8.46 -19.98 8.90
C ILE A 156 9.78 -19.19 8.86
N ALA A 157 10.95 -19.85 8.96
CA ALA A 157 12.23 -19.20 8.71
C ALA A 157 12.35 -18.76 7.24
N ASP A 158 11.99 -19.65 6.30
CA ASP A 158 12.00 -19.34 4.87
C ASP A 158 11.02 -18.21 4.54
N ILE A 159 9.82 -18.25 5.13
CA ILE A 159 8.79 -17.22 4.97
C ILE A 159 9.29 -15.87 5.50
N THR A 160 9.95 -15.87 6.65
CA THR A 160 10.53 -14.65 7.23
C THR A 160 11.59 -14.08 6.28
N LEU A 161 12.51 -14.92 5.81
CA LEU A 161 13.60 -14.51 4.91
C LEU A 161 13.08 -13.96 3.58
N ILE A 162 12.17 -14.69 2.90
CA ILE A 162 11.73 -14.31 1.54
C ILE A 162 11.05 -12.94 1.53
N VAL A 163 10.26 -12.62 2.57
CA VAL A 163 9.55 -11.34 2.69
C VAL A 163 10.54 -10.18 2.85
N ARG A 164 11.71 -10.41 3.46
CA ARG A 164 12.76 -9.38 3.59
C ARG A 164 13.57 -9.22 2.32
N ILE A 165 13.92 -10.33 1.66
CA ILE A 165 14.84 -10.25 0.52
C ILE A 165 14.14 -9.98 -0.80
N ALA A 166 12.86 -10.38 -0.98
CA ALA A 166 12.13 -10.17 -2.24
C ALA A 166 12.18 -8.72 -2.74
N PRO A 167 11.97 -7.67 -1.92
CA PRO A 167 12.10 -6.30 -2.37
C PRO A 167 13.49 -5.95 -2.92
N PHE A 168 14.57 -6.55 -2.41
CA PHE A 168 15.91 -6.34 -2.98
C PHE A 168 16.00 -6.94 -4.38
N PHE A 169 15.40 -8.11 -4.63
CA PHE A 169 15.39 -8.73 -5.96
C PHE A 169 14.47 -8.02 -6.96
N THR A 170 13.45 -7.30 -6.49
CA THR A 170 12.57 -6.48 -7.34
C THR A 170 13.13 -5.08 -7.63
N LEU A 171 14.10 -4.59 -6.85
CA LEU A 171 14.60 -3.22 -6.99
C LEU A 171 16.11 -3.11 -7.12
N LEU A 172 16.93 -3.87 -6.40
CA LEU A 172 18.36 -3.58 -6.23
C LEU A 172 19.31 -4.65 -6.77
N ILE A 173 18.87 -5.91 -6.85
CA ILE A 173 19.67 -7.04 -7.35
C ILE A 173 19.27 -7.31 -8.81
N ASP A 174 20.00 -6.68 -9.71
CA ASP A 174 19.78 -6.72 -11.15
C ASP A 174 20.10 -8.08 -11.77
N GLU A 175 19.78 -8.25 -13.06
CA GLU A 175 19.97 -9.52 -13.75
C GLU A 175 21.42 -10.01 -13.72
N LYS A 176 22.38 -9.10 -13.88
CA LYS A 176 23.82 -9.43 -13.86
C LYS A 176 24.23 -9.97 -12.49
N THR A 177 23.83 -9.28 -11.42
CA THR A 177 24.18 -9.65 -10.05
C THR A 177 23.49 -10.95 -9.64
N ARG A 178 22.22 -11.15 -10.04
CA ARG A 178 21.48 -12.39 -9.74
C ARG A 178 22.11 -13.66 -10.30
N LYS A 179 22.84 -13.57 -11.42
CA LYS A 179 23.56 -14.73 -12.00
C LYS A 179 24.61 -15.32 -11.04
N SER A 180 25.05 -14.55 -10.04
CA SER A 180 25.96 -15.04 -8.99
C SER A 180 25.29 -15.87 -7.90
N TYR A 181 23.95 -15.98 -7.89
CA TYR A 181 23.18 -16.63 -6.83
C TYR A 181 22.22 -17.71 -7.34
N PRO A 182 22.68 -18.71 -8.13
CA PRO A 182 21.79 -19.69 -8.75
C PRO A 182 21.01 -20.55 -7.74
N SER A 183 21.64 -20.96 -6.64
CA SER A 183 21.01 -21.84 -5.64
C SER A 183 19.98 -21.08 -4.81
N LEU A 184 20.31 -19.86 -4.42
CA LEU A 184 19.39 -18.93 -3.78
C LEU A 184 18.22 -18.60 -4.71
N MET A 185 18.45 -18.38 -6.01
CA MET A 185 17.37 -18.11 -6.97
C MET A 185 16.43 -19.30 -7.16
N LYS A 186 16.93 -20.53 -7.04
CA LYS A 186 16.10 -21.74 -7.05
C LYS A 186 15.16 -21.77 -5.85
N TRP A 187 15.67 -21.56 -4.63
CA TRP A 187 14.84 -21.43 -3.42
C TRP A 187 13.87 -20.26 -3.54
N PHE A 188 14.35 -19.09 -3.96
CA PHE A 188 13.56 -17.88 -4.11
C PHE A 188 12.34 -18.13 -4.99
N THR A 189 12.57 -18.70 -6.18
CA THR A 189 11.51 -19.02 -7.14
C THR A 189 10.53 -20.01 -6.54
N ALA A 190 11.03 -21.09 -5.90
CA ALA A 190 10.17 -22.10 -5.28
C ALA A 190 9.21 -21.49 -4.24
N VAL A 191 9.69 -20.58 -3.39
CA VAL A 191 8.86 -19.93 -2.36
C VAL A 191 7.92 -18.88 -2.96
N THR A 192 8.38 -18.04 -3.89
CA THR A 192 7.53 -16.98 -4.47
C THR A 192 6.46 -17.50 -5.43
N GLU A 193 6.66 -18.71 -5.96
CA GLU A 193 5.68 -19.34 -6.86
C GLU A 193 4.55 -20.07 -6.12
N LEU A 194 4.64 -20.22 -4.79
CA LEU A 194 3.56 -20.79 -3.98
C LEU A 194 2.25 -20.01 -4.19
N PRO A 195 1.11 -20.68 -4.40
CA PRO A 195 -0.18 -20.02 -4.55
C PRO A 195 -0.52 -19.08 -3.38
N GLN A 196 -0.21 -19.50 -2.16
CA GLN A 196 -0.39 -18.71 -0.92
C GLN A 196 0.51 -17.48 -0.91
N PHE A 197 1.74 -17.58 -1.43
CA PHE A 197 2.63 -16.43 -1.55
C PHE A 197 2.06 -15.41 -2.54
N LYS A 198 1.68 -15.85 -3.74
CA LYS A 198 1.09 -14.98 -4.77
C LYS A 198 -0.21 -14.33 -4.31
N LYS A 199 -1.04 -15.05 -3.55
CA LYS A 199 -2.27 -14.50 -2.95
C LYS A 199 -1.99 -13.30 -2.04
N ASN A 200 -0.92 -13.37 -1.23
CA ASN A 200 -0.62 -12.37 -0.20
C ASN A 200 0.33 -11.25 -0.65
N PHE A 201 1.25 -11.54 -1.57
CA PHE A 201 2.29 -10.61 -2.02
C PHE A 201 2.19 -10.25 -3.51
N GLY A 202 1.30 -10.90 -4.25
CA GLY A 202 1.25 -10.80 -5.70
C GLY A 202 2.41 -11.52 -6.38
N ARG A 203 2.51 -11.34 -7.70
CA ARG A 203 3.63 -11.87 -8.49
C ARG A 203 4.89 -11.04 -8.26
N VAL A 204 6.00 -11.70 -7.99
CA VAL A 204 7.30 -11.04 -7.85
C VAL A 204 7.89 -10.72 -9.22
N ARG A 205 8.12 -9.43 -9.48
CA ARG A 205 8.74 -8.92 -10.71
C ARG A 205 10.20 -8.57 -10.45
N LEU A 206 11.09 -9.43 -10.90
CA LEU A 206 12.53 -9.27 -10.79
C LEU A 206 13.03 -8.07 -11.60
N CYS A 207 13.82 -7.15 -11.01
CA CYS A 207 14.33 -6.01 -11.77
C CYS A 207 15.35 -6.46 -12.83
N LYS A 208 15.35 -5.84 -14.01
CA LYS A 208 16.42 -6.06 -15.00
C LYS A 208 17.67 -5.25 -14.69
N VAL A 209 17.44 -4.02 -14.23
CA VAL A 209 18.46 -3.04 -13.84
C VAL A 209 18.16 -2.58 -12.42
N ALA A 210 19.20 -2.37 -11.62
CA ALA A 210 19.05 -1.88 -10.26
C ALA A 210 18.48 -0.47 -10.27
N PHE A 211 17.55 -0.22 -9.35
CA PHE A 211 16.95 1.09 -9.10
C PHE A 211 18.07 2.11 -8.88
N PRO A 212 18.09 3.20 -9.67
CA PRO A 212 19.12 4.21 -9.52
C PRO A 212 18.98 4.84 -8.13
N LEU A 213 20.11 5.12 -7.49
CA LEU A 213 20.12 5.96 -6.29
C LEU A 213 19.36 7.26 -6.61
N PRO A 214 18.31 7.63 -5.86
CA PRO A 214 17.69 8.92 -6.05
C PRO A 214 18.76 9.98 -5.76
N LYS A 215 19.12 10.78 -6.76
CA LYS A 215 20.03 11.90 -6.56
C LYS A 215 19.35 12.86 -5.58
N GLN A 216 20.09 13.40 -4.61
CA GLN A 216 19.58 14.54 -3.85
C GLN A 216 19.19 15.61 -4.86
N GLU A 217 17.93 16.04 -4.86
CA GLU A 217 17.59 17.30 -5.49
C GLU A 217 18.40 18.36 -4.74
N GLU A 218 19.41 18.92 -5.40
CA GLU A 218 19.98 20.20 -4.98
C GLU A 218 18.79 21.14 -4.86
N GLN A 219 18.46 21.55 -3.62
CA GLN A 219 17.54 22.64 -3.41
C GLN A 219 18.13 23.85 -4.12
N LYS A 220 17.67 24.13 -5.35
CA LYS A 220 17.95 25.40 -6.01
C LYS A 220 17.58 26.49 -5.00
N PRO A 221 18.45 27.49 -4.77
CA PRO A 221 18.12 28.61 -3.91
C PRO A 221 16.75 29.13 -4.34
N LYS A 222 15.79 29.21 -3.42
CA LYS A 222 14.52 29.90 -3.69
C LYS A 222 14.90 31.30 -4.17
N GLU A 223 14.77 31.56 -5.46
CA GLU A 223 14.78 32.92 -5.99
C GLU A 223 13.68 33.68 -5.23
N GLN A 224 14.12 34.55 -4.33
CA GLN A 224 13.24 35.53 -3.73
C GLN A 224 12.73 36.41 -4.87
N LYS A 225 11.46 36.25 -5.24
CA LYS A 225 10.78 37.23 -6.08
C LYS A 225 10.94 38.61 -5.43
N PRO A 226 11.31 39.66 -6.19
CA PRO A 226 11.42 41.00 -5.64
C PRO A 226 10.07 41.40 -5.05
N LYS A 227 10.07 41.82 -3.78
CA LYS A 227 8.92 42.54 -3.22
C LYS A 227 8.81 43.85 -3.97
N GLU A 228 7.67 44.07 -4.64
CA GLU A 228 7.27 45.39 -5.09
C GLU A 228 7.16 46.31 -3.87
N GLU A 229 8.05 47.32 -3.81
CA GLU A 229 7.96 48.43 -2.88
C GLU A 229 6.80 49.35 -3.28
N LYS A 230 5.82 49.51 -2.39
CA LYS A 230 4.93 50.68 -2.44
C LYS A 230 5.69 51.90 -1.90
N PRO A 231 5.58 53.09 -2.52
CA PRO A 231 6.35 54.25 -2.11
C PRO A 231 5.91 54.76 -0.73
N LYS A 232 6.89 55.05 0.13
CA LYS A 232 6.73 55.85 1.35
C LYS A 232 6.98 57.32 1.04
N GLU A 233 6.03 58.19 1.37
CA GLU A 233 6.28 59.61 1.55
C GLU A 233 7.14 59.85 2.82
N GLU A 234 8.20 60.63 2.64
CA GLU A 234 9.04 61.27 3.68
C GLU A 234 8.26 62.41 4.36
N LYS A 235 8.44 62.87 5.62
CA LYS A 235 9.57 63.06 6.57
C LYS A 235 8.94 63.71 7.85
N PRO A 236 9.67 64.12 8.92
CA PRO A 236 11.05 63.86 9.33
C PRO A 236 11.19 63.34 10.78
N LYS A 237 12.41 62.94 11.15
CA LYS A 237 12.84 62.46 12.48
C LYS A 237 13.12 63.60 13.46
N GLU A 238 12.75 63.41 14.72
CA GLU A 238 13.40 64.06 15.87
C GLU A 238 13.84 63.05 16.94
N GLN A 239 15.16 63.05 17.15
CA GLN A 239 16.01 62.82 18.34
C GLN A 239 15.72 61.73 19.40
N LYS A 240 16.74 60.86 19.53
CA LYS A 240 17.20 60.01 20.66
C LYS A 240 17.30 60.77 22.01
N PRO A 241 17.46 60.13 23.21
CA PRO A 241 18.32 58.95 23.45
C PRO A 241 17.93 57.92 24.56
N LYS A 242 18.69 56.79 24.55
CA LYS A 242 19.27 55.91 25.63
C LYS A 242 18.60 55.91 27.02
N GLU A 243 18.46 54.81 27.77
CA GLU A 243 19.49 53.88 28.31
C GLU A 243 18.78 52.79 29.16
N GLN A 244 19.08 51.49 28.97
CA GLN A 244 19.65 50.50 29.92
C GLN A 244 19.08 50.28 31.36
N LYS A 245 19.14 48.97 31.73
CA LYS A 245 19.22 48.30 33.06
C LYS A 245 17.89 47.87 33.71
N GLN A 246 17.62 46.54 33.76
CA GLN A 246 18.04 45.48 34.71
C GLN A 246 17.02 45.30 35.86
N LYS A 247 16.41 44.08 35.95
CA LYS A 247 16.47 43.13 37.10
C LYS A 247 15.86 43.70 38.40
N GLU A 248 14.87 43.09 39.07
CA GLU A 248 14.91 41.75 39.68
C GLU A 248 13.58 41.41 40.41
N GLN A 249 13.33 40.10 40.54
CA GLN A 249 12.74 39.35 41.66
C GLN A 249 11.24 39.44 42.10
N LYS A 250 10.64 38.24 42.06
CA LYS A 250 9.51 37.62 42.82
C LYS A 250 9.57 37.87 44.36
N PRO A 251 8.52 37.58 45.20
CA PRO A 251 7.65 36.38 45.15
C PRO A 251 6.17 36.48 45.65
N LYS A 252 5.47 35.34 45.51
CA LYS A 252 4.25 34.73 46.16
C LYS A 252 3.53 35.54 47.27
N GLU A 253 2.21 35.42 47.50
CA GLU A 253 1.39 34.22 47.80
C GLU A 253 -0.10 34.63 48.05
N ALA A 254 -1.07 33.69 47.93
CA ALA A 254 -2.26 33.48 48.80
C ALA A 254 -3.54 33.00 48.06
N GLU A 255 -4.24 32.04 48.69
CA GLU A 255 -5.40 31.23 48.23
C GLU A 255 -6.81 31.80 48.59
N LYS A 256 -7.80 31.50 47.70
CA LYS A 256 -9.23 31.05 47.90
C LYS A 256 -10.24 31.90 48.75
N PRO A 257 -11.59 31.68 48.70
CA PRO A 257 -12.39 30.53 48.20
C PRO A 257 -13.69 30.84 47.38
N LYS A 258 -14.40 29.74 47.04
CA LYS A 258 -15.67 29.54 46.31
C LYS A 258 -16.95 30.15 46.93
N GLU A 259 -17.94 30.44 46.08
CA GLU A 259 -19.40 30.20 46.21
C GLU A 259 -19.97 30.19 44.76
N ALA A 260 -20.51 29.11 44.19
CA ALA A 260 -21.73 28.33 44.46
C ALA A 260 -23.06 29.04 44.11
N GLN A 261 -23.59 28.82 42.90
CA GLN A 261 -25.03 28.78 42.65
C GLN A 261 -25.40 27.75 41.55
N LYS A 262 -26.27 26.82 41.98
CA LYS A 262 -27.15 25.89 41.23
C LYS A 262 -27.96 26.65 40.15
N GLN A 263 -28.53 26.10 39.07
CA GLN A 263 -28.97 24.77 38.65
C GLN A 263 -29.49 24.94 37.19
N LYS A 264 -29.24 23.99 36.29
CA LYS A 264 -30.27 23.24 35.52
C LYS A 264 -29.61 22.49 34.37
N ASP A 265 -29.83 21.17 34.41
CA ASP A 265 -29.61 20.25 33.32
C ASP A 265 -30.39 20.70 32.08
N GLN A 266 -29.67 20.86 30.98
CA GLN A 266 -30.20 20.66 29.64
C GLN A 266 -29.20 19.74 28.94
N GLU A 267 -29.69 18.54 28.61
CA GLU A 267 -29.10 17.65 27.62
C GLU A 267 -28.97 18.44 26.32
N ASP A 268 -27.75 18.91 26.00
CA ASP A 268 -27.40 19.25 24.63
C ASP A 268 -27.06 17.93 23.93
N ASP A 269 -28.09 17.38 23.30
CA ASP A 269 -28.02 16.40 22.23
C ASP A 269 -27.25 17.08 21.08
N GLU A 270 -25.92 17.03 21.10
CA GLU A 270 -25.09 17.47 19.98
C GLU A 270 -25.54 16.67 18.74
N PRO A 271 -26.07 17.32 17.68
CA PRO A 271 -26.44 16.59 16.49
C PRO A 271 -25.17 15.98 15.91
N ALA A 272 -25.18 14.66 15.76
CA ALA A 272 -24.15 13.93 15.05
C ALA A 272 -23.81 14.66 13.74
N PRO A 273 -22.53 14.80 13.39
CA PRO A 273 -22.13 15.56 12.20
C PRO A 273 -22.89 15.03 10.98
N GLU A 274 -23.69 15.91 10.36
CA GLU A 274 -24.42 15.56 9.13
C GLU A 274 -23.42 15.01 8.12
N LYS A 275 -23.55 13.72 7.79
CA LYS A 275 -22.86 13.12 6.66
C LYS A 275 -23.22 13.97 5.44
N LYS A 276 -22.26 14.72 4.88
CA LYS A 276 -22.42 15.37 3.57
C LYS A 276 -22.99 14.32 2.61
N LYS A 277 -24.25 14.52 2.16
CA LYS A 277 -24.87 13.65 1.16
C LYS A 277 -23.99 13.69 -0.09
N ASN A 278 -23.61 12.52 -0.61
CA ASN A 278 -22.80 12.46 -1.81
C ASN A 278 -23.66 13.00 -2.98
N PRO A 279 -23.14 13.86 -3.88
CA PRO A 279 -23.92 14.36 -5.02
C PRO A 279 -24.55 13.25 -5.88
N LEU A 280 -23.95 12.06 -5.90
CA LEU A 280 -24.46 10.88 -6.60
C LEU A 280 -25.69 10.26 -5.92
N ASP A 281 -25.93 10.51 -4.62
CA ASP A 281 -27.17 10.13 -3.91
C ASP A 281 -28.38 10.94 -4.37
N LEU A 282 -28.16 12.11 -4.97
CA LEU A 282 -29.23 13.02 -5.42
C LEU A 282 -29.69 12.71 -6.85
N LEU A 283 -29.02 11.77 -7.52
CA LEU A 283 -29.42 11.34 -8.86
C LEU A 283 -30.71 10.51 -8.79
N PRO A 284 -31.53 10.50 -9.86
CA PRO A 284 -32.77 9.71 -9.90
C PRO A 284 -32.55 8.24 -9.50
N PRO A 285 -33.53 7.51 -8.95
CA PRO A 285 -33.35 6.08 -8.71
C PRO A 285 -33.08 5.34 -10.02
N SER A 286 -32.18 4.37 -10.00
CA SER A 286 -31.86 3.49 -11.14
C SER A 286 -32.27 2.06 -10.80
N PRO A 287 -32.85 1.31 -11.76
CA PRO A 287 -33.16 -0.11 -11.56
C PRO A 287 -31.88 -0.99 -11.53
N PHE A 288 -30.73 -0.45 -11.96
CA PHE A 288 -29.46 -1.16 -11.94
C PHE A 288 -28.75 -1.00 -10.58
N ASN A 289 -28.55 -2.13 -9.89
CA ASN A 289 -27.80 -2.19 -8.63
C ASN A 289 -26.37 -2.69 -8.85
N ILE A 290 -25.40 -1.81 -8.64
CA ILE A 290 -23.98 -2.13 -8.83
C ILE A 290 -23.47 -3.18 -7.82
N ASP A 291 -23.99 -3.24 -6.60
CA ASP A 291 -23.51 -4.18 -5.59
C ASP A 291 -23.94 -5.61 -5.91
N ASP A 292 -25.17 -5.77 -6.41
CA ASP A 292 -25.65 -7.07 -6.90
C ASP A 292 -24.88 -7.50 -8.14
N TYR A 293 -24.57 -6.56 -9.05
CA TYR A 293 -23.71 -6.83 -10.20
C TYR A 293 -22.29 -7.24 -9.77
N LYS A 294 -21.65 -6.54 -8.82
CA LYS A 294 -20.33 -6.91 -8.29
C LYS A 294 -20.34 -8.31 -7.68
N ARG A 295 -21.38 -8.66 -6.92
CA ARG A 295 -21.53 -10.01 -6.34
C ARG A 295 -21.64 -11.07 -7.43
N ALA A 296 -22.48 -10.85 -8.45
CA ALA A 296 -22.62 -11.76 -9.58
C ALA A 296 -21.32 -11.90 -10.38
N PHE A 297 -20.63 -10.78 -10.62
CA PHE A 297 -19.37 -10.73 -11.36
C PHE A 297 -18.30 -11.66 -10.77
N PHE A 298 -18.14 -11.67 -9.44
CA PHE A 298 -17.14 -12.52 -8.77
C PHE A 298 -17.61 -13.97 -8.56
N ALA A 299 -18.90 -14.26 -8.73
CA ALA A 299 -19.45 -15.62 -8.61
C ALA A 299 -19.38 -16.42 -9.92
N GLU A 300 -19.51 -15.75 -11.06
CA GLU A 300 -19.43 -16.35 -12.39
C GLU A 300 -17.98 -16.46 -12.86
N LYS A 301 -17.62 -17.62 -13.42
CA LYS A 301 -16.24 -17.92 -13.86
C LYS A 301 -15.93 -17.35 -15.23
N ASP A 302 -16.95 -17.21 -16.08
CA ASP A 302 -16.81 -16.59 -17.41
C ASP A 302 -17.02 -15.08 -17.32
N ILE A 303 -15.91 -14.34 -17.27
CA ILE A 303 -15.92 -12.88 -17.21
C ILE A 303 -16.56 -12.27 -18.47
N SER A 304 -16.41 -12.90 -19.64
CA SER A 304 -16.99 -12.39 -20.88
C SER A 304 -18.51 -12.36 -20.80
N LYS A 305 -19.09 -13.42 -20.23
CA LYS A 305 -20.54 -13.53 -20.00
C LYS A 305 -21.05 -12.47 -19.01
N ASN A 306 -20.29 -12.20 -17.94
CA ASN A 306 -20.64 -11.12 -17.00
C ASN A 306 -20.69 -9.74 -17.67
N ILE A 307 -19.70 -9.43 -18.52
CA ILE A 307 -19.66 -8.15 -19.24
C ILE A 307 -20.78 -8.05 -20.28
N GLN A 308 -21.13 -9.15 -20.94
CA GLN A 308 -22.32 -9.17 -21.82
C GLN A 308 -23.60 -8.90 -21.03
N GLN A 309 -23.76 -9.50 -19.85
CA GLN A 309 -24.88 -9.24 -18.95
C GLN A 309 -24.92 -7.77 -18.52
N LEU A 310 -23.77 -7.15 -18.24
CA LEU A 310 -23.68 -5.72 -17.94
C LEU A 310 -24.27 -4.88 -19.07
N PHE A 311 -23.85 -5.09 -20.31
CA PHE A 311 -24.38 -4.33 -21.46
C PHE A 311 -25.89 -4.50 -21.65
N THR A 312 -26.46 -5.61 -21.18
CA THR A 312 -27.90 -5.90 -21.29
C THR A 312 -28.71 -5.34 -20.12
N SER A 313 -28.09 -5.19 -18.95
CA SER A 313 -28.78 -4.82 -17.69
C SER A 313 -28.48 -3.42 -17.20
N VAL A 314 -27.41 -2.77 -17.69
CA VAL A 314 -27.02 -1.44 -17.25
C VAL A 314 -28.05 -0.40 -17.72
N ASP A 315 -28.54 0.38 -16.76
CA ASP A 315 -29.37 1.54 -17.05
C ASP A 315 -28.46 2.70 -17.49
N THR A 316 -28.42 2.99 -18.79
CA THR A 316 -27.56 4.03 -19.38
C THR A 316 -28.00 5.46 -19.09
N GLN A 317 -29.19 5.66 -18.51
CA GLN A 317 -29.63 6.96 -17.99
C GLN A 317 -29.10 7.19 -16.57
N GLY A 318 -28.96 6.12 -15.80
CA GLY A 318 -28.41 6.13 -14.44
C GLY A 318 -26.90 5.85 -14.36
N TRP A 319 -26.30 5.21 -15.34
CA TRP A 319 -24.93 4.73 -15.26
C TRP A 319 -24.18 4.98 -16.55
N SER A 320 -22.87 5.16 -16.44
CA SER A 320 -22.00 5.33 -17.60
C SER A 320 -20.75 4.48 -17.49
N LEU A 321 -20.28 4.04 -18.65
CA LEU A 321 -19.10 3.22 -18.84
C LEU A 321 -18.02 4.06 -19.51
N TRP A 322 -16.78 3.89 -19.07
CA TRP A 322 -15.66 4.72 -19.49
C TRP A 322 -14.39 3.91 -19.67
N ILE A 323 -13.61 4.25 -20.68
CA ILE A 323 -12.19 3.94 -20.74
C ILE A 323 -11.43 5.21 -20.39
N ILE A 324 -10.53 5.09 -19.41
CA ILE A 324 -9.72 6.20 -18.92
C ILE A 324 -8.27 5.91 -19.28
N THR A 325 -7.59 6.90 -19.84
CA THR A 325 -6.15 6.84 -20.15
C THR A 325 -5.44 7.99 -19.46
N TYR A 326 -4.37 7.70 -18.75
CA TYR A 326 -3.51 8.71 -18.15
C TYR A 326 -2.53 9.27 -19.19
N ASN A 327 -2.57 10.58 -19.38
CA ASN A 327 -1.68 11.35 -20.22
C ASN A 327 -0.37 11.66 -19.47
N LYS A 328 0.58 10.73 -19.59
CA LYS A 328 1.89 10.78 -18.93
C LYS A 328 2.78 11.92 -19.44
N SER A 329 3.56 12.50 -18.54
CA SER A 329 4.65 13.42 -18.91
C SER A 329 5.83 12.67 -19.56
N GLN A 330 6.77 13.39 -20.22
CA GLN A 330 7.88 12.76 -20.95
C GLN A 330 8.76 11.83 -20.09
N ASN A 331 8.84 12.09 -18.78
CA ASN A 331 9.67 11.34 -17.83
C ASN A 331 8.92 10.21 -17.10
N GLU A 332 7.62 10.06 -17.33
CA GLU A 332 6.77 9.05 -16.70
C GLU A 332 6.66 7.78 -17.57
N GLY A 333 6.20 6.68 -16.96
CA GLY A 333 6.01 5.40 -17.67
C GLY A 333 7.31 4.65 -18.00
N LYS A 334 8.45 5.05 -17.42
CA LYS A 334 9.77 4.46 -17.71
C LYS A 334 10.07 3.18 -16.94
N GLN A 335 9.52 3.05 -15.73
CA GLN A 335 9.75 1.93 -14.83
C GLN A 335 8.44 1.48 -14.20
N ILE A 336 8.22 0.17 -14.12
CA ILE A 336 6.97 -0.44 -13.69
C ILE A 336 6.63 -0.09 -12.25
N ILE A 337 7.63 -0.04 -11.37
CA ILE A 337 7.41 0.25 -9.94
C ILE A 337 6.98 1.70 -9.74
N LEU A 338 7.65 2.66 -10.39
CA LEU A 338 7.27 4.08 -10.32
C LEU A 338 5.88 4.31 -10.93
N THR A 339 5.61 3.66 -12.07
CA THR A 339 4.31 3.75 -12.75
C THR A 339 3.20 3.14 -11.91
N ASN A 340 3.46 2.00 -11.25
CA ASN A 340 2.54 1.38 -10.31
C ASN A 340 2.29 2.25 -9.07
N ASN A 341 3.32 2.91 -8.55
CA ASN A 341 3.16 3.84 -7.41
C ASN A 341 2.31 5.04 -7.80
N LEU A 342 2.51 5.58 -9.01
CA LEU A 342 1.70 6.67 -9.56
C LEU A 342 0.22 6.23 -9.68
N MET A 343 -0.02 5.07 -10.30
CA MET A 343 -1.36 4.48 -10.42
C MET A 343 -2.00 4.23 -9.04
N LYS A 344 -1.28 3.63 -8.09
CA LYS A 344 -1.82 3.34 -6.75
C LYS A 344 -2.08 4.61 -5.95
N GLY A 345 -1.22 5.62 -6.06
CA GLY A 345 -1.43 6.93 -5.42
C GLY A 345 -2.70 7.60 -5.93
N PHE A 346 -2.96 7.49 -7.23
CA PHE A 346 -4.20 7.93 -7.86
C PHE A 346 -5.43 7.16 -7.32
N ILE A 347 -5.40 5.83 -7.39
CA ILE A 347 -6.56 4.98 -7.06
C ILE A 347 -6.88 4.91 -5.56
N ASN A 348 -5.86 4.77 -4.69
CA ASN A 348 -6.08 4.39 -3.29
C ASN A 348 -6.06 5.54 -2.29
N GLN A 349 -5.37 6.64 -2.59
CA GLN A 349 -5.20 7.73 -1.60
C GLN A 349 -6.14 8.91 -1.83
N ARG A 350 -6.77 9.02 -3.01
CA ARG A 350 -7.40 10.28 -3.44
C ARG A 350 -8.78 10.15 -4.09
N LEU A 351 -9.15 8.96 -4.57
CA LEU A 351 -10.55 8.61 -4.86
C LEU A 351 -11.15 8.01 -3.58
N ASP A 352 -12.02 8.77 -2.90
CA ASP A 352 -12.62 8.48 -1.58
C ASP A 352 -13.18 7.04 -1.44
N GLN A 353 -13.16 6.47 -0.23
CA GLN A 353 -13.88 5.23 0.09
C GLN A 353 -15.38 5.35 -0.21
N ASN A 354 -15.97 6.55 -0.12
CA ASN A 354 -17.39 6.76 -0.45
C ASN A 354 -17.71 6.67 -1.95
N PHE A 355 -16.73 6.73 -2.85
CA PHE A 355 -16.98 6.60 -4.30
C PHE A 355 -17.11 5.14 -4.74
N ARG A 356 -16.55 4.20 -3.97
CA ARG A 356 -16.59 2.76 -4.26
C ARG A 356 -18.01 2.21 -4.33
N LYS A 357 -18.94 2.72 -3.51
CA LYS A 357 -20.38 2.34 -3.58
C LYS A 357 -21.07 2.75 -4.88
N TYR A 358 -20.53 3.72 -5.62
CA TYR A 358 -21.10 4.20 -6.88
C TYR A 358 -20.28 3.81 -8.10
N SER A 359 -19.28 2.95 -7.96
CA SER A 359 -18.38 2.64 -9.05
C SER A 359 -17.83 1.21 -9.00
N PHE A 360 -17.41 0.73 -10.16
CA PHE A 360 -16.68 -0.52 -10.30
C PHE A 360 -15.71 -0.39 -11.47
N ALA A 361 -14.47 -0.79 -11.30
CA ALA A 361 -13.48 -0.67 -12.35
C ALA A 361 -12.37 -1.71 -12.28
N ILE A 362 -11.74 -1.91 -13.43
CA ILE A 362 -10.40 -2.49 -13.55
C ILE A 362 -9.47 -1.40 -14.09
N HIS A 363 -8.38 -1.12 -13.37
CA HIS A 363 -7.42 -0.09 -13.74
C HIS A 363 -6.00 -0.63 -13.58
N GLY A 364 -5.11 -0.27 -14.51
CA GLY A 364 -3.86 -0.97 -14.64
C GLY A 364 -2.75 -0.23 -15.37
N VAL A 365 -1.56 -0.81 -15.26
CA VAL A 365 -0.40 -0.46 -16.08
C VAL A 365 -0.28 -1.44 -17.23
N TYR A 366 -0.08 -0.91 -18.43
CA TYR A 366 0.02 -1.68 -19.68
C TYR A 366 1.29 -1.29 -20.46
N GLY A 367 1.79 -2.20 -21.29
CA GLY A 367 2.93 -1.99 -22.19
C GLY A 367 4.24 -2.57 -21.65
N ASP A 368 5.35 -2.11 -22.22
CA ASP A 368 6.70 -2.60 -21.91
C ASP A 368 7.57 -1.43 -21.45
N GLU A 369 8.44 -1.61 -20.46
CA GLU A 369 9.43 -0.58 -20.13
C GLU A 369 10.31 -0.27 -21.35
N PRO A 370 10.58 1.01 -21.67
CA PRO A 370 10.27 2.24 -20.90
C PRO A 370 9.01 2.98 -21.42
N ASN A 371 8.08 2.27 -22.05
CA ASN A 371 6.87 2.79 -22.68
C ASN A 371 5.61 2.22 -21.99
N LEU A 372 5.51 2.41 -20.68
CA LEU A 372 4.35 1.99 -19.90
C LEU A 372 3.25 3.04 -19.95
N GLU A 373 2.00 2.59 -19.89
CA GLU A 373 0.80 3.42 -19.88
C GLU A 373 -0.12 3.04 -18.72
N ILE A 374 -0.86 4.00 -18.19
CA ILE A 374 -1.89 3.76 -17.16
C ILE A 374 -3.25 3.92 -17.84
N ARG A 375 -4.06 2.86 -17.79
CA ARG A 375 -5.40 2.82 -18.41
C ARG A 375 -6.38 2.05 -17.55
N GLY A 376 -7.68 2.19 -17.80
CA GLY A 376 -8.65 1.25 -17.22
C GLY A 376 -10.07 1.44 -17.70
N ALA A 377 -10.90 0.45 -17.41
CA ALA A 377 -12.32 0.41 -17.72
C ALA A 377 -13.13 0.62 -16.44
N TRP A 378 -14.00 1.64 -16.45
CA TRP A 378 -14.75 2.11 -15.30
C TRP A 378 -16.25 2.12 -15.58
N ILE A 379 -17.02 1.88 -14.52
CA ILE A 379 -18.46 2.01 -14.47
C ILE A 379 -18.77 2.89 -13.26
N TRP A 380 -19.64 3.89 -13.40
CA TRP A 380 -20.12 4.65 -12.25
C TRP A 380 -21.52 5.21 -12.42
N ARG A 381 -22.10 5.62 -11.30
CA ARG A 381 -23.41 6.28 -11.23
C ARG A 381 -23.31 7.68 -11.83
N GLY A 382 -24.27 8.00 -12.71
CA GLY A 382 -24.34 9.27 -13.43
C GLY A 382 -23.84 9.14 -14.87
N ILE A 383 -24.09 10.16 -15.69
CA ILE A 383 -23.73 10.20 -17.11
C ILE A 383 -22.51 11.08 -17.41
N GLU A 384 -22.06 11.84 -16.43
CA GLU A 384 -20.88 12.70 -16.51
C GLU A 384 -19.73 12.11 -15.69
N VAL A 385 -18.53 12.70 -15.84
CA VAL A 385 -17.41 12.42 -14.95
C VAL A 385 -17.75 12.94 -13.54
N PRO A 386 -17.73 12.10 -12.49
CA PRO A 386 -18.15 12.47 -11.13
C PRO A 386 -17.26 13.55 -10.52
N GLN A 387 -17.80 14.25 -9.51
CA GLN A 387 -17.05 15.32 -8.83
C GLN A 387 -15.80 14.76 -8.12
N GLU A 388 -15.87 13.53 -7.62
CA GLU A 388 -14.75 12.82 -7.00
C GLU A 388 -13.55 12.66 -7.95
N TRP A 389 -13.82 12.55 -9.26
CA TRP A 389 -12.77 12.57 -10.29
C TRP A 389 -12.30 13.99 -10.59
N LYS A 390 -13.22 14.95 -10.67
CA LYS A 390 -12.91 16.37 -10.97
C LYS A 390 -12.10 17.05 -9.85
N ASP A 391 -12.32 16.68 -8.60
CA ASP A 391 -11.59 17.20 -7.43
C ASP A 391 -10.17 16.63 -7.33
N HIS A 392 -9.88 15.57 -8.09
CA HIS A 392 -8.56 14.96 -8.07
C HIS A 392 -7.54 15.87 -8.77
N VAL A 393 -6.44 16.20 -8.11
CA VAL A 393 -5.36 17.06 -8.66
C VAL A 393 -4.72 16.56 -9.96
N ALA A 394 -4.92 15.28 -10.28
CA ALA A 394 -4.48 14.67 -11.53
C ALA A 394 -5.57 14.53 -12.60
N TYR A 395 -6.76 15.09 -12.39
CA TYR A 395 -7.89 15.03 -13.32
C TYR A 395 -7.49 15.47 -14.74
N ASP A 396 -6.77 16.58 -14.86
CA ASP A 396 -6.33 17.14 -16.14
C ASP A 396 -5.32 16.26 -16.90
N TYR A 397 -4.73 15.27 -16.23
CA TYR A 397 -3.87 14.27 -16.85
C TYR A 397 -4.63 13.01 -17.24
N HIS A 398 -5.97 12.98 -17.19
CA HIS A 398 -6.76 11.82 -17.62
C HIS A 398 -7.64 12.18 -18.81
N VAL A 399 -7.63 11.30 -19.80
CA VAL A 399 -8.52 11.35 -20.95
C VAL A 399 -9.65 10.36 -20.70
N PHE A 400 -10.88 10.89 -20.66
CA PHE A 400 -12.09 10.11 -20.42
C PHE A 400 -12.80 9.85 -21.74
N ARG A 401 -12.93 8.57 -22.12
CA ARG A 401 -13.70 8.14 -23.28
C ARG A 401 -14.93 7.39 -22.83
N ARG A 402 -16.11 7.95 -23.07
CA ARG A 402 -17.38 7.28 -22.78
C ARG A 402 -17.58 6.13 -23.77
N ILE A 403 -18.10 5.01 -23.26
CA ILE A 403 -18.44 3.83 -24.04
C ILE A 403 -19.90 3.91 -24.45
N ASP A 404 -20.15 3.80 -25.74
CA ASP A 404 -21.50 3.60 -26.27
C ASP A 404 -21.80 2.10 -26.34
N ILE A 405 -22.76 1.65 -25.52
CA ILE A 405 -23.19 0.25 -25.51
C ILE A 405 -23.95 -0.17 -26.77
N ASN A 406 -24.20 0.73 -27.72
CA ASN A 406 -24.74 0.38 -29.03
C ASN A 406 -23.64 0.19 -30.08
N ASN A 407 -22.41 0.59 -29.77
CA ASN A 407 -21.25 0.44 -30.65
C ASN A 407 -20.48 -0.85 -30.31
N GLU A 408 -20.39 -1.75 -31.29
CA GLU A 408 -19.71 -3.04 -31.10
C GLU A 408 -18.21 -2.92 -30.82
N GLN A 409 -17.54 -1.91 -31.39
CA GLN A 409 -16.12 -1.67 -31.11
C GLN A 409 -15.92 -1.19 -29.67
N ASP A 410 -16.79 -0.32 -29.17
CA ASP A 410 -16.73 0.14 -27.78
C ASP A 410 -16.99 -0.99 -26.78
N LYS A 411 -17.98 -1.85 -27.06
CA LYS A 411 -18.20 -3.06 -26.26
C LYS A 411 -16.97 -3.96 -26.23
N LYS A 412 -16.34 -4.17 -27.40
CA LYS A 412 -15.15 -5.01 -27.54
C LYS A 412 -13.97 -4.42 -26.76
N ASP A 413 -13.69 -3.14 -26.96
CA ASP A 413 -12.62 -2.43 -26.26
C ASP A 413 -12.81 -2.51 -24.74
N PHE A 414 -14.04 -2.24 -24.26
CA PHE A 414 -14.35 -2.30 -22.84
C PHE A 414 -14.21 -3.72 -22.30
N THR A 415 -14.73 -4.72 -23.01
CA THR A 415 -14.65 -6.14 -22.62
C THR A 415 -13.20 -6.62 -22.52
N GLU A 416 -12.32 -6.16 -23.41
CA GLU A 416 -10.91 -6.54 -23.41
C GLU A 416 -10.24 -6.25 -22.06
N TYR A 417 -10.51 -5.10 -21.44
CA TYR A 417 -9.97 -4.76 -20.11
C TYR A 417 -10.37 -5.77 -19.03
N TRP A 418 -11.58 -6.31 -19.10
CA TRP A 418 -12.10 -7.22 -18.09
C TRP A 418 -11.76 -8.67 -18.35
N VAL A 419 -11.60 -9.11 -19.60
CA VAL A 419 -11.28 -10.53 -19.89
C VAL A 419 -9.78 -10.79 -19.80
N ASN A 420 -8.96 -9.84 -20.24
CA ASN A 420 -7.52 -10.01 -20.42
C ASN A 420 -6.75 -9.62 -19.16
N GLN A 421 -6.95 -10.38 -18.09
CA GLN A 421 -6.41 -10.08 -16.75
C GLN A 421 -5.09 -10.77 -16.41
N GLU A 422 -4.59 -11.67 -17.27
CA GLU A 422 -3.36 -12.39 -16.96
C GLU A 422 -2.15 -11.48 -17.17
N GLU A 423 -1.56 -11.01 -16.08
CA GLU A 423 -0.40 -10.13 -16.14
C GLU A 423 0.81 -10.79 -16.84
N ASP A 424 1.49 -10.01 -17.68
CA ASP A 424 2.62 -10.37 -18.54
C ASP A 424 2.30 -11.30 -19.71
N VAL A 425 1.04 -11.73 -19.86
CA VAL A 425 0.59 -12.64 -20.93
C VAL A 425 -0.47 -11.97 -21.78
N SER A 426 -1.51 -11.48 -21.12
CA SER A 426 -2.67 -10.89 -21.77
C SER A 426 -2.34 -9.49 -22.31
N LYS A 427 -3.04 -9.11 -23.38
CA LYS A 427 -2.91 -7.79 -24.02
C LYS A 427 -4.23 -7.06 -24.01
N VAL A 428 -4.19 -5.74 -23.85
CA VAL A 428 -5.34 -4.85 -23.97
C VAL A 428 -4.96 -3.71 -24.89
N GLY A 429 -5.71 -3.51 -25.98
CA GLY A 429 -5.36 -2.52 -27.00
C GLY A 429 -3.94 -2.72 -27.56
N GLY A 430 -3.49 -3.97 -27.66
CA GLY A 430 -2.14 -4.34 -28.12
C GLY A 430 -1.01 -4.22 -27.08
N LEU A 431 -1.29 -3.66 -25.89
CA LEU A 431 -0.31 -3.48 -24.82
C LEU A 431 -0.39 -4.63 -23.80
N THR A 432 0.76 -5.18 -23.42
CA THR A 432 0.84 -6.23 -22.40
C THR A 432 0.35 -5.72 -21.04
N ALA A 433 -0.59 -6.42 -20.39
CA ALA A 433 -1.02 -6.09 -19.04
C ALA A 433 0.13 -6.30 -18.04
N ARG A 434 0.49 -5.29 -17.24
CA ARG A 434 1.64 -5.35 -16.29
C ARG A 434 1.25 -5.24 -14.83
N SER A 435 0.16 -4.56 -14.51
CA SER A 435 -0.35 -4.56 -13.14
C SER A 435 -1.80 -4.17 -13.20
N LEU A 436 -2.67 -4.95 -12.56
CA LEU A 436 -4.11 -4.70 -12.58
C LEU A 436 -4.65 -4.57 -11.15
N ILE A 437 -5.56 -3.63 -10.96
CA ILE A 437 -6.24 -3.39 -9.68
C ILE A 437 -7.73 -3.26 -9.94
N TYR A 438 -8.53 -3.93 -9.12
CA TYR A 438 -9.96 -3.69 -9.05
C TYR A 438 -10.25 -2.51 -8.14
N PHE A 439 -11.05 -1.56 -8.63
CA PHE A 439 -11.72 -0.57 -7.79
C PHE A 439 -13.12 -1.06 -7.50
N ARG A 440 -13.39 -1.41 -6.24
CA ARG A 440 -14.65 -2.00 -5.79
C ARG A 440 -15.09 -1.46 -4.45
#